data_AF-A0A839W796-F1
#
_entry.id   AF-A0A839W796-F1
#
_cell.length_a   1.000
_cell.length_b   1.000
_cell.length_c   1.000
_cell.angle_alpha   90.00
_cell.angle_beta   90.00
_cell.angle_gamma   90.00
#
_symmetry.space_group_name_H-M   'P 1'
#
loop_
_entity.id
_entity.type
_entity.pdbx_description
1 polymer ?
#
loop_
_entity_poly.entity_id
_entity_poly.type
_entity_poly.pdbx_seq_one_letter_code
_entity_poly.pdbx_strand_id
1 'polypeptide(L)'
;MNRSSRPEVRNPILALPATARLLDLPPEVRLILAQVLRDLYQDAKVRADKSWASKKGPLAVYWKAVAVYALHISRAVRPTRAELRSRVVDLKVAA
;
A
#
# COMPACT_ATOMS: atom_id res chain seq x y z
N MET A 1 6.58 4.01 -25.54
CA MET A 1 6.14 4.11 -24.13
C MET A 1 7.38 4.22 -23.25
N ASN A 2 7.48 5.21 -22.36
CA ASN A 2 8.69 5.46 -21.56
C ASN A 2 8.78 4.46 -20.39
N ARG A 3 9.98 3.91 -20.09
CA ARG A 3 10.21 2.96 -18.99
C ARG A 3 9.66 3.47 -17.64
N SER A 4 9.79 4.77 -17.35
CA SER A 4 9.35 5.39 -16.09
C SER A 4 7.83 5.48 -15.91
N SER A 5 7.04 5.25 -16.95
CA SER A 5 5.57 5.24 -16.85
C SER A 5 4.99 3.87 -16.48
N ARG A 6 5.81 2.81 -16.51
CA ARG A 6 5.36 1.45 -16.21
C ARG A 6 4.99 1.29 -14.72
N PRO A 7 3.83 0.73 -14.35
CA PRO A 7 3.37 0.64 -12.96
C PRO A 7 4.35 -0.04 -12.00
N GLU A 8 5.01 -1.10 -12.45
CA GLU A 8 6.02 -1.86 -11.71
C GLU A 8 7.32 -1.08 -11.51
N VAL A 9 7.61 -0.13 -12.40
CA VAL A 9 8.75 0.79 -12.24
C VAL A 9 8.40 1.89 -11.23
N ARG A 10 7.13 2.30 -11.18
CA ARG A 10 6.63 3.31 -10.22
C ARG A 10 6.33 2.74 -8.84
N ASN A 11 6.07 1.44 -8.75
CA ASN A 11 5.81 0.73 -7.51
C ASN A 11 6.60 -0.59 -7.50
N PRO A 12 7.81 -0.61 -6.89
CA PRO A 12 8.68 -1.78 -6.92
C PRO A 12 8.06 -3.01 -6.22
N ILE A 13 7.05 -2.82 -5.37
CA ILE A 13 6.33 -3.92 -4.72
C ILE A 13 5.66 -4.82 -5.75
N LEU A 14 5.18 -4.28 -6.87
CA LEU A 14 4.54 -5.08 -7.92
C LEU A 14 5.50 -6.05 -8.61
N ALA A 15 6.82 -5.84 -8.52
CA ALA A 15 7.82 -6.74 -9.08
C ALA A 15 8.18 -7.91 -8.14
N LEU A 16 7.73 -7.90 -6.88
CA LEU A 16 8.02 -8.97 -5.93
C LEU A 16 7.06 -10.16 -6.17
N PRO A 17 7.56 -11.40 -6.34
CA PRO A 17 6.70 -12.58 -6.50
C PRO A 17 5.73 -12.78 -5.33
N ALA A 18 6.17 -12.42 -4.12
CA ALA A 18 5.35 -12.52 -2.92
C ALA A 18 4.09 -11.64 -2.96
N THR A 19 4.06 -10.59 -3.80
CA THR A 19 2.89 -9.71 -3.95
C THR A 19 1.69 -10.44 -4.52
N ALA A 20 1.91 -11.48 -5.34
CA ALA A 20 0.83 -12.31 -5.86
C ALA A 20 -0.05 -12.91 -4.73
N ARG A 21 0.57 -13.32 -3.62
CA ARG A 21 -0.16 -13.85 -2.45
C ARG A 21 -1.08 -12.83 -1.79
N LEU A 22 -0.72 -11.54 -1.84
CA LEU A 22 -1.56 -10.48 -1.30
C LEU A 22 -2.72 -10.13 -2.25
N LEU A 23 -2.51 -10.29 -3.56
CA LEU A 23 -3.52 -10.04 -4.58
C LEU A 23 -4.59 -11.13 -4.63
N ASP A 24 -4.22 -12.36 -4.28
CA ASP A 24 -5.11 -13.53 -4.19
C ASP A 24 -6.08 -13.48 -3.00
N LEU A 25 -5.81 -12.62 -2.01
CA LEU A 25 -6.71 -12.43 -0.87
C LEU A 25 -8.05 -11.82 -1.31
N PRO A 26 -9.15 -12.10 -0.59
CA PRO A 26 -10.45 -11.48 -0.87
C PRO A 26 -10.38 -9.95 -0.88
N PRO A 27 -11.12 -9.26 -1.78
CA PRO A 27 -11.07 -7.81 -1.92
C PRO A 27 -11.29 -7.05 -0.60
N GLU A 28 -12.18 -7.54 0.27
CA GLU A 28 -12.47 -6.98 1.59
C GLU A 28 -11.26 -7.03 2.55
N VAL A 29 -10.50 -8.13 2.54
CA VAL A 29 -9.28 -8.28 3.36
C VAL A 29 -8.19 -7.36 2.83
N ARG A 30 -8.03 -7.32 1.51
CA ARG A 30 -7.09 -6.41 0.84
C ARG A 30 -7.41 -4.94 1.14
N LEU A 31 -8.69 -4.58 1.24
CA LEU A 31 -9.12 -3.23 1.59
C LEU A 31 -8.69 -2.85 3.01
N ILE A 32 -8.92 -3.71 4.00
CA ILE A 32 -8.52 -3.50 5.39
C ILE A 32 -7.00 -3.34 5.48
N LEU A 33 -6.25 -4.24 4.84
CA LEU A 33 -4.79 -4.15 4.78
C LEU A 33 -4.32 -2.83 4.16
N ALA A 34 -4.93 -2.41 3.05
CA ALA A 34 -4.59 -1.15 2.40
C ALA A 34 -4.84 0.07 3.29
N GLN A 35 -5.89 0.05 4.11
CA GLN A 35 -6.22 1.10 5.07
C GLN A 35 -5.20 1.16 6.21
N VAL A 36 -4.90 0.04 6.87
CA VAL A 36 -3.89 -0.02 7.95
C VAL A 36 -2.52 0.48 7.45
N LEU A 37 -2.10 0.06 6.26
CA LEU A 37 -0.85 0.53 5.65
C LEU A 37 -0.89 2.03 5.32
N ARG A 38 -2.07 2.58 5.01
CA ARG A 38 -2.23 4.02 4.78
C ARG A 38 -2.09 4.80 6.08
N ASP A 39 -2.60 4.28 7.18
CA ASP A 39 -2.45 4.90 8.51
C ASP A 39 -0.99 4.85 8.96
N LEU A 40 -0.31 3.71 8.77
CA LEU A 40 1.13 3.59 9.00
C LEU A 40 1.94 4.61 8.18
N TYR A 41 1.56 4.84 6.91
CA TYR A 41 2.19 5.89 6.09
C TYR A 41 2.06 7.28 6.73
N GLN A 42 0.88 7.62 7.26
CA GLN A 42 0.67 8.94 7.88
C GLN A 42 1.46 9.09 9.17
N ASP A 43 1.41 8.10 10.06
CA ASP A 43 2.18 8.11 11.31
C ASP A 43 3.70 8.20 11.03
N ALA A 44 4.20 7.36 10.12
CA ALA A 44 5.61 7.37 9.73
C ALA A 44 6.04 8.72 9.12
N LYS A 45 5.16 9.38 8.34
CA LYS A 45 5.43 10.71 7.82
C LYS A 45 5.60 11.74 8.94
N VAL A 46 4.69 11.77 9.92
CA VAL A 46 4.77 12.68 11.08
C VAL A 46 6.05 12.44 11.87
N ARG A 47 6.43 11.17 12.08
CA ARG A 47 7.69 10.80 12.78
C ARG A 47 8.94 11.21 12.01
N ALA A 48 8.93 11.09 10.69
CA ALA A 48 10.02 11.58 9.85
C ALA A 48 10.18 13.10 10.00
N ASP A 49 9.08 13.85 9.89
CA ASP A 49 9.09 15.32 9.99
C ASP A 49 9.56 15.77 11.39
N LYS A 50 9.11 15.11 12.46
CA LYS A 50 9.61 15.35 13.83
C LYS A 50 11.11 15.05 13.97
N SER A 51 11.58 13.97 13.34
CA SER A 51 12.99 13.58 13.39
C SER A 51 13.87 14.58 12.63
N TRP A 52 13.40 15.10 11.50
CA TRP A 52 14.06 16.20 10.78
C TRP A 52 14.16 17.45 11.65
N ALA A 53 13.05 17.89 12.24
CA ALA A 53 13.02 19.07 13.12
C ALA A 53 13.96 18.91 14.33
N SER A 54 14.10 17.68 14.83
CA SER A 54 14.97 17.34 15.96
C SER A 54 16.43 17.05 15.56
N LYS A 55 16.82 17.31 14.31
CA LYS A 55 18.18 17.04 13.77
C LYS A 55 18.61 15.56 13.85
N LYS A 56 17.66 14.63 13.82
CA LYS A 56 17.90 13.18 13.84
C LYS A 56 17.83 12.59 12.42
N GLY A 57 18.80 12.96 11.58
CA GLY A 57 18.83 12.62 10.14
C GLY A 57 18.62 11.13 9.82
N PRO A 58 19.42 10.20 10.37
CA PRO A 58 19.26 8.77 10.09
C PRO A 58 17.86 8.24 10.46
N LEU A 59 17.31 8.67 11.60
CA LEU A 59 15.97 8.26 12.03
C LEU A 59 14.88 8.85 11.13
N ALA A 60 15.08 10.07 10.63
CA ALA A 60 14.16 10.71 9.69
C ALA A 60 14.11 9.96 8.36
N VAL A 61 15.26 9.54 7.83
CA VAL A 61 15.35 8.71 6.62
C VAL A 61 14.70 7.35 6.82
N TYR A 62 14.93 6.70 7.97
CA TYR A 62 14.28 5.43 8.33
C TYR A 62 12.75 5.57 8.27
N TRP A 63 12.18 6.54 8.99
CA TRP A 63 10.73 6.76 9.00
C TRP A 63 10.20 7.12 7.61
N LYS A 64 10.98 7.85 6.81
CA LYS A 64 10.60 8.15 5.42
C LYS A 64 10.54 6.90 4.55
N ALA A 65 11.50 5.99 4.70
CA ALA A 65 11.50 4.71 3.99
C ALA A 65 10.28 3.85 4.38
N VAL A 66 9.99 3.76 5.68
CA VAL A 66 8.77 3.09 6.19
C VAL A 66 7.52 3.66 5.54
N ALA A 67 7.38 4.99 5.53
CA ALA A 67 6.24 5.66 4.90
C ALA A 67 6.10 5.29 3.41
N VAL A 68 7.20 5.37 2.65
CA VAL A 68 7.21 5.08 1.21
C VAL A 68 6.79 3.63 0.94
N TYR A 69 7.37 2.66 1.63
CA TYR A 69 7.02 1.25 1.42
C TYR A 69 5.60 0.91 1.89
N ALA A 70 5.15 1.46 3.02
CA ALA A 70 3.76 1.28 3.45
C ALA A 70 2.77 1.80 2.40
N LEU A 71 3.03 2.97 1.82
CA LEU A 71 2.19 3.52 0.74
C LEU A 71 2.25 2.69 -0.55
N HIS A 72 3.43 2.18 -0.91
CA HIS A 72 3.59 1.31 -2.07
C HIS A 72 2.81 0.00 -1.92
N ILE A 73 2.89 -0.66 -0.76
CA ILE A 73 2.14 -1.88 -0.49
C ILE A 73 0.64 -1.57 -0.48
N SER A 74 0.21 -0.51 0.23
CA SER A 74 -1.20 -0.06 0.27
C SER A 74 -1.77 0.11 -1.14
N ARG A 75 -1.04 0.79 -2.02
CA ARG A 75 -1.45 1.01 -3.42
C ARG A 75 -1.43 -0.26 -4.26
N ALA A 76 -0.51 -1.17 -4.01
CA ALA A 76 -0.42 -2.44 -4.74
C ALA A 76 -1.62 -3.35 -4.41
N VAL A 77 -1.98 -3.44 -3.13
CA VAL A 77 -3.02 -4.39 -2.68
C VAL A 77 -4.42 -3.82 -2.73
N ARG A 78 -4.59 -2.48 -2.77
CA ARG A 78 -5.91 -1.85 -2.76
C ARG A 78 -6.80 -2.42 -3.88
N PRO A 79 -7.99 -2.96 -3.55
CA PRO A 79 -8.92 -3.47 -4.55
C PRO A 79 -9.52 -2.32 -5.36
N THR A 80 -9.84 -2.61 -6.61
CA THR A 80 -10.62 -1.75 -7.48
C THR A 80 -12.07 -1.72 -7.02
N ARG A 81 -12.80 -0.67 -7.44
CA ARG A 81 -14.25 -0.59 -7.20
C ARG A 81 -15.02 -1.73 -7.89
N ALA A 82 -14.49 -2.27 -8.98
CA ALA A 82 -15.10 -3.39 -9.70
C ALA A 82 -15.02 -4.68 -8.87
N GLU A 83 -13.84 -5.01 -8.34
CA GLU A 83 -13.64 -6.19 -7.47
C GLU A 83 -14.55 -6.15 -6.24
N LEU A 84 -14.65 -5.01 -5.56
CA LEU A 84 -15.53 -4.86 -4.40
C LEU A 84 -17.02 -5.02 -4.76
N ARG A 85 -17.45 -4.52 -5.92
CA ARG A 85 -18.84 -4.66 -6.39
C ARG A 85 -19.18 -6.10 -6.73
N SER A 86 -18.29 -6.80 -7.45
CA SER A 86 -18.46 -8.22 -7.77
C SER A 86 -18.66 -9.03 -6.50
N ARG A 87 -17.81 -8.80 -5.50
CA ARG A 87 -17.88 -9.50 -4.22
C ARG A 87 -19.21 -9.29 -3.48
N VAL A 88 -19.75 -8.06 -3.51
CA VAL A 88 -21.07 -7.77 -2.92
C VAL A 88 -22.19 -8.52 -3.64
N VAL A 89 -22.10 -8.67 -4.97
CA VAL A 89 -23.06 -9.47 -5.73
C VAL A 89 -22.95 -10.95 -5.34
N ASP A 90 -21.73 -11.49 -5.28
CA ASP A 90 -21.50 -12.90 -4.92
C ASP A 90 -22.06 -13.23 -3.52
N LEU A 91 -21.84 -12.34 -2.55
CA LEU A 91 -22.38 -12.49 -1.18
C LEU A 91 -23.91 -12.43 -1.13
N LYS A 92 -24.56 -11.69 -2.03
CA LYS A 92 -26.03 -11.63 -2.12
C LYS A 92 -26.63 -12.86 -2.78
N VAL A 93 -25.91 -13.48 -3.71
CA VAL A 93 -26.36 -14.72 -4.38
C VAL A 93 -26.19 -15.93 -3.46
N ALA A 94 -25.20 -15.89 -2.56
CA ALA A 94 -24.92 -16.96 -1.60
C ALA A 94 -25.78 -16.93 -0.32
N ALA A 95 -26.64 -15.92 -0.15
CA ALA A 95 -27.52 -15.71 1.01
C ALA A 95 -28.98 -15.98 0.64
#